data_AF-A0A7R9MU21-F1
#
_entry.id   AF-A0A7R9MU21-F1
#
_cell.length_a   1.000
_cell.length_b   1.000
_cell.length_c   1.000
_cell.angle_alpha   90.00
_cell.angle_beta   90.00
_cell.angle_gamma   90.00
#
_symmetry.space_group_name_H-M   'P 1'
#
loop_
_entity.id
_entity.type
_entity.pdbx_description
1 polymer ?
#
loop_
_entity_poly.entity_id
_entity_poly.type
_entity_poly.pdbx_seq_one_letter_code
_entity_poly.pdbx_strand_id
1 'polypeptide(L)'
;MEGKGRITVETSSSIFSFLNAVGVKTAFVGRDNNTDNSFVAKHCEMIPIELVIRRIATGTFLNLNPDISEGFRFISPVVEIHIKDDTNHDPLWSIEKLIEQKFVINGLLVDQKVVDKILKLSKLVYEILERVWHSIDYQ
;
A
#
# COMPACT_ATOMS: atom_id res chain seq x y z
N MET A 1 10.77 19.19 7.88
CA MET A 1 9.92 19.56 9.04
C MET A 1 10.44 18.83 10.25
N GLU A 2 10.74 19.55 11.32
CA GLU A 2 11.15 18.97 12.60
C GLU A 2 10.03 18.06 13.14
N GLY A 3 10.39 16.94 13.78
CA GLY A 3 9.41 15.99 14.34
C GLY A 3 8.69 15.07 13.34
N LYS A 4 8.82 15.28 12.02
CA LYS A 4 8.18 14.42 11.00
C LYS A 4 8.56 12.94 11.15
N GLY A 5 9.84 12.64 11.42
CA GLY A 5 10.33 11.28 11.58
C GLY A 5 9.58 10.52 12.69
N ARG A 6 9.53 11.12 13.89
CA ARG A 6 8.80 10.57 15.03
C ARG A 6 7.33 10.30 14.72
N ILE A 7 6.62 11.28 14.14
CA ILE A 7 5.21 11.14 13.80
C ILE A 7 5.00 10.01 12.78
N THR A 8 5.85 9.91 11.75
CA THR A 8 5.79 8.83 10.76
C THR A 8 5.97 7.46 11.43
N VAL A 9 6.94 7.32 12.33
CA VAL A 9 7.22 6.05 13.00
C VAL A 9 6.08 5.70 13.96
N GLU A 10 5.52 6.68 14.66
CA GLU A 10 4.37 6.50 15.55
C GLU A 10 3.13 6.02 14.79
N THR A 11 2.73 6.75 13.75
CA THR A 11 1.59 6.37 12.90
C THR A 11 1.80 4.99 12.28
N SER A 12 2.97 4.73 11.69
CA SER A 12 3.27 3.44 11.06
C SER A 12 3.25 2.29 12.06
N SER A 13 3.85 2.48 13.24
CA SER A 13 3.90 1.46 14.29
C SER A 13 2.51 1.12 14.81
N SER A 14 1.65 2.11 15.01
CA SER A 14 0.27 1.92 15.43
C SER A 14 -0.54 1.16 14.37
N ILE A 15 -0.44 1.56 13.09
CA ILE A 15 -1.12 0.88 11.98
C ILE A 15 -0.66 -0.58 11.87
N PHE A 16 0.66 -0.84 11.84
CA PHE A 16 1.15 -2.20 11.69
C PHE A 16 0.88 -3.09 12.92
N SER A 17 0.95 -2.53 14.13
CA SER A 17 0.57 -3.26 15.35
C SER A 17 -0.90 -3.67 15.31
N PHE A 18 -1.77 -2.76 14.90
CA PHE A 18 -3.20 -3.05 14.73
C PHE A 18 -3.43 -4.13 13.66
N LEU A 19 -2.82 -3.99 12.48
CA LEU A 19 -2.93 -4.98 11.40
C LEU A 19 -2.47 -6.38 11.85
N ASN A 20 -1.35 -6.46 12.57
CA ASN A 20 -0.88 -7.72 13.16
C ASN A 20 -1.90 -8.30 14.16
N ALA A 21 -2.51 -7.46 15.02
CA ALA A 21 -3.48 -7.89 16.01
C ALA A 21 -4.77 -8.46 15.39
N VAL A 22 -5.20 -7.94 14.23
CA VAL A 22 -6.34 -8.48 13.47
C VAL A 22 -5.98 -9.61 12.50
N GLY A 23 -4.74 -10.11 12.56
CA GLY A 23 -4.28 -11.29 11.82
C GLY A 23 -3.68 -11.01 10.43
N VAL A 24 -3.52 -9.75 10.04
CA VAL A 24 -2.80 -9.39 8.81
C VAL A 24 -1.30 -9.52 9.07
N LYS A 25 -0.62 -10.35 8.27
CA LYS A 25 0.83 -10.53 8.38
C LYS A 25 1.56 -9.32 7.82
N THR A 26 2.34 -8.64 8.66
CA THR A 26 3.22 -7.54 8.24
C THR A 26 4.70 -7.89 8.51
N ALA A 27 5.61 -7.09 7.96
CA ALA A 27 7.03 -7.18 8.29
C ALA A 27 7.36 -6.50 9.64
N PHE A 28 6.45 -5.74 10.24
CA PHE A 28 6.69 -5.01 11.47
C PHE A 28 6.90 -5.96 12.66
N VAL A 29 7.99 -5.75 13.41
CA VAL A 29 8.32 -6.51 14.62
C VAL A 29 7.97 -5.71 15.86
N GLY A 30 8.32 -4.43 15.91
CA GLY A 30 8.09 -3.58 17.07
C GLY A 30 8.82 -2.24 16.95
N ARG A 31 8.59 -1.35 17.92
CA ARG A 31 9.32 -0.08 18.05
C ARG A 31 10.82 -0.33 18.31
N ASP A 32 11.65 0.60 17.85
CA ASP A 32 13.05 0.65 18.27
C ASP A 32 13.10 1.28 19.68
N ASN A 33 13.72 0.58 20.63
CA ASN A 33 13.81 1.06 22.01
C ASN A 33 14.91 2.11 22.20
N ASN A 34 15.76 2.34 21.20
CA ASN A 34 16.88 3.28 21.29
C ASN A 34 16.56 4.66 20.70
N THR A 35 15.47 4.80 19.96
CA THR A 35 15.12 6.05 19.27
C THR A 35 13.66 6.06 18.83
N ASP A 36 13.06 7.25 18.84
CA ASP A 36 11.67 7.44 18.39
C ASP A 36 11.53 7.54 16.85
N ASN A 37 12.65 7.56 16.12
CA ASN A 37 12.69 7.80 14.68
C ASN A 37 12.84 6.52 13.83
N SER A 38 12.84 5.33 14.43
CA SER A 38 12.88 4.04 13.72
C SER A 38 12.00 2.99 14.38
N PHE A 39 11.75 1.90 13.65
CA PHE A 39 11.15 0.68 14.15
C PHE A 39 11.89 -0.53 13.59
N VAL A 40 11.71 -1.69 14.21
CA VAL A 40 12.30 -2.95 13.80
C VAL A 40 11.34 -3.69 12.86
N ALA A 41 11.86 -4.19 11.74
CA ALA A 41 11.13 -5.00 10.79
C ALA A 41 11.89 -6.26 10.40
N LYS A 42 11.16 -7.29 9.96
CA LYS A 42 11.72 -8.47 9.32
C LYS A 42 12.33 -8.04 7.99
N HIS A 43 13.57 -8.49 7.75
CA HIS A 43 14.22 -8.29 6.47
C HIS A 43 13.40 -8.94 5.34
N CYS A 44 13.20 -8.20 4.24
CA CYS A 44 12.54 -8.70 3.05
C CYS A 44 13.15 -8.07 1.80
N GLU A 45 13.04 -8.77 0.67
CA GLU A 45 13.35 -8.20 -0.64
C GLU A 45 12.06 -7.57 -1.17
N MET A 46 12.12 -6.28 -1.51
CA MET A 46 10.94 -5.52 -1.89
C MET A 46 10.57 -5.82 -3.35
N ILE A 47 9.28 -6.07 -3.60
CA ILE A 47 8.73 -6.04 -4.96
C ILE A 47 8.71 -4.57 -5.39
N PRO A 48 9.26 -4.18 -6.56
CA PRO A 48 9.44 -2.79 -6.97
C PRO A 48 8.13 -2.17 -7.51
N ILE A 49 7.05 -2.30 -6.74
CA ILE A 49 5.73 -1.76 -7.06
C ILE A 49 5.24 -0.81 -5.96
N GLU A 50 4.46 0.17 -6.35
CA GLU A 50 3.56 0.93 -5.50
C GLU A 50 2.11 0.56 -5.86
N LEU A 51 1.31 0.28 -4.83
CA LEU A 51 -0.09 -0.04 -4.98
C LEU A 51 -0.91 1.10 -4.42
N VAL A 52 -1.65 1.77 -5.30
CA VAL A 52 -2.56 2.85 -4.90
C VAL A 52 -3.97 2.28 -4.88
N ILE A 53 -4.66 2.43 -3.75
CA ILE A 53 -6.01 1.89 -3.57
C ILE A 53 -6.97 3.04 -3.30
N ARG A 54 -8.06 3.09 -4.06
CA ARG A 54 -9.01 4.21 -4.03
C ARG A 54 -10.42 3.73 -3.81
N ARG A 55 -11.08 4.35 -2.83
CA ARG A 55 -12.53 4.32 -2.68
C ARG A 55 -13.21 5.51 -3.36
N ILE A 56 -12.54 6.66 -3.39
CA ILE A 56 -13.04 7.91 -3.95
C ILE A 56 -12.13 8.33 -5.10
N ALA A 57 -12.73 8.73 -6.23
CA ALA A 57 -12.01 9.30 -7.37
C ALA A 57 -11.53 10.71 -7.02
N THR A 58 -10.21 10.92 -7.03
CA THR A 58 -9.55 12.21 -6.79
C THR A 58 -8.10 12.15 -7.28
N GLY A 59 -7.44 13.31 -7.36
CA GLY A 59 -6.02 13.43 -7.70
C GLY A 59 -5.70 12.90 -9.10
N THR A 60 -4.52 12.27 -9.24
CA THR A 60 -4.00 11.77 -10.53
C THR A 60 -4.91 10.79 -11.25
N PHE A 61 -5.79 10.10 -10.52
CA PHE A 61 -6.80 9.21 -11.10
C PHE A 61 -7.72 9.94 -12.10
N LEU A 62 -8.13 11.17 -11.78
CA LEU A 62 -9.06 11.94 -12.63
C LEU A 62 -8.40 12.37 -13.96
N ASN A 63 -7.09 12.60 -13.96
CA ASN A 63 -6.33 12.95 -15.16
C ASN A 63 -6.34 11.81 -16.20
N LEU A 64 -6.37 10.56 -15.73
CA LEU A 64 -6.41 9.36 -16.57
C LEU A 64 -7.85 8.93 -16.92
N ASN A 65 -8.84 9.44 -16.20
CA ASN A 65 -10.25 9.05 -16.32
C ASN A 65 -11.16 10.29 -16.40
N PRO A 66 -11.13 11.04 -17.51
CA PRO A 66 -11.79 12.34 -17.63
C PRO A 66 -13.32 12.27 -17.51
N ASP A 67 -13.91 11.09 -17.75
CA ASP A 67 -15.36 10.86 -17.65
C ASP A 67 -15.83 10.63 -16.20
N ILE A 68 -14.92 10.49 -15.24
CA ILE A 68 -15.24 10.28 -13.83
C ILE A 68 -15.11 11.60 -13.09
N SER A 69 -16.19 12.00 -12.40
CA SER A 69 -16.18 13.22 -11.58
C SER A 69 -15.44 13.02 -10.25
N GLU A 70 -14.83 14.10 -9.74
CA GLU A 70 -14.24 14.12 -8.40
C GLU A 70 -15.29 13.78 -7.33
N GLY A 71 -14.88 12.99 -6.34
CA GLY A 71 -15.78 12.53 -5.27
C GLY A 71 -16.58 11.27 -5.63
N PHE A 72 -16.50 10.77 -6.88
CA PHE A 72 -17.16 9.52 -7.26
C PHE A 72 -16.69 8.37 -6.36
N ARG A 73 -17.63 7.65 -5.74
CA ARG A 73 -17.34 6.56 -4.81
C ARG A 73 -17.46 5.20 -5.48
N PHE A 74 -16.38 4.43 -5.47
CA PHE A 74 -16.34 3.07 -6.00
C PHE A 74 -16.94 2.05 -5.02
N ILE A 75 -17.82 1.18 -5.53
CA ILE A 75 -18.45 0.09 -4.75
C ILE A 75 -17.39 -0.90 -4.25
N SER A 76 -16.46 -1.30 -5.11
CA SER A 76 -15.23 -2.02 -4.74
C SER A 76 -14.05 -1.07 -4.87
N PRO A 77 -13.07 -1.05 -3.95
CA PRO A 77 -11.88 -0.24 -4.13
C PRO A 77 -11.18 -0.57 -5.45
N VAL A 78 -10.79 0.48 -6.17
CA VAL A 78 -9.94 0.39 -7.35
C VAL A 78 -8.49 0.23 -6.89
N VAL A 79 -7.70 -0.57 -7.60
CA VAL A 79 -6.28 -0.76 -7.34
C VAL A 79 -5.51 -0.38 -8.58
N GLU A 80 -4.57 0.52 -8.44
CA GLU A 80 -3.61 0.93 -9.46
C GLU A 80 -2.23 0.38 -9.10
N ILE A 81 -1.53 -0.16 -10.10
CA ILE A 81 -0.18 -0.71 -9.94
C ILE A 81 0.79 0.26 -10.62
N HIS A 82 1.66 0.87 -9.83
CA HIS A 82 2.74 1.72 -10.32
C HIS A 82 4.06 0.98 -10.13
N ILE A 83 4.94 1.01 -11.12
CA ILE A 83 6.31 0.53 -10.92
C ILE A 83 7.15 1.63 -10.32
N LYS A 84 7.97 1.28 -9.33
CA LYS A 84 8.95 2.22 -8.78
C LYS A 84 10.02 2.51 -9.83
N ASP A 85 9.94 3.68 -10.41
CA ASP A 85 10.87 4.22 -11.38
C ASP A 85 10.81 5.75 -11.30
N ASP A 86 11.61 6.31 -10.39
CA ASP A 86 11.68 7.75 -10.14
C ASP A 86 12.02 8.54 -11.42
N THR A 87 12.74 7.94 -12.37
CA THR A 87 13.11 8.58 -13.64
C THR A 87 11.90 8.77 -14.55
N ASN A 88 10.97 7.82 -14.53
CA ASN A 88 9.77 7.82 -15.36
C ASN A 88 8.49 8.16 -14.57
N HIS A 89 8.63 8.78 -13.39
CA HIS A 89 7.53 9.23 -12.53
C HIS A 89 6.54 8.12 -12.16
N ASP A 90 7.06 6.95 -11.79
CA ASP A 90 6.30 5.80 -11.31
C ASP A 90 5.13 5.41 -12.25
N PRO A 91 5.43 4.93 -13.46
CA PRO A 91 4.42 4.72 -14.50
C PRO A 91 3.39 3.68 -14.09
N LEU A 92 2.12 3.94 -14.43
CA LEU A 92 1.02 2.99 -14.26
C LEU A 92 1.21 1.77 -15.16
N TRP A 93 1.09 0.58 -14.59
CA TRP A 93 1.25 -0.69 -15.28
C TRP A 93 -0.01 -1.56 -15.15
N SER A 94 -0.26 -2.37 -16.19
CA SER A 94 -1.25 -3.44 -16.11
C SER A 94 -0.69 -4.67 -15.40
N ILE A 95 -1.58 -5.59 -15.00
CA ILE A 95 -1.21 -6.86 -14.38
C ILE A 95 -0.36 -7.70 -15.34
N GLU A 96 -0.75 -7.73 -16.62
CA GLU A 96 -0.06 -8.47 -17.67
C GLU A 96 1.37 -7.98 -17.82
N LYS A 97 1.56 -6.65 -17.90
CA LYS A 97 2.89 -6.04 -18.01
C LYS A 97 3.78 -6.35 -16.81
N LEU A 98 3.21 -6.36 -15.59
CA LEU A 98 3.94 -6.75 -14.37
C LEU A 98 4.42 -8.19 -14.43
N ILE A 99 3.55 -9.13 -14.84
CA ILE A 99 3.86 -10.56 -14.93
C ILE A 99 4.91 -10.83 -16.01
N GLU A 100 4.85 -10.12 -17.15
CA GLU A 100 5.82 -10.26 -18.24
C GLU A 100 7.26 -9.93 -17.83
N GLN A 101 7.46 -9.11 -16.80
CA GLN A 101 8.81 -8.82 -16.29
C GLN A 101 9.47 -10.01 -15.60
N LYS A 102 8.67 -11.00 -15.16
CA LYS A 102 9.17 -12.21 -14.50
C LYS A 102 10.10 -11.90 -13.33
N PHE A 103 9.77 -10.91 -12.51
CA PHE A 103 10.53 -10.60 -11.30
C PHE A 103 10.65 -11.84 -10.42
N VAL A 104 11.85 -12.09 -9.89
CA VAL A 104 12.11 -13.15 -8.92
C VAL A 104 12.59 -12.49 -7.64
N ILE A 105 11.79 -12.62 -6.57
CA ILE A 105 12.02 -11.94 -5.30
C ILE A 105 12.18 -13.01 -4.23
N ASN A 106 13.33 -13.08 -3.56
CA ASN A 106 13.72 -14.18 -2.66
C ASN A 106 13.49 -15.57 -3.26
N GLY A 107 13.78 -15.74 -4.57
CA GLY A 107 13.58 -16.99 -5.29
C GLY A 107 12.13 -17.30 -5.68
N LEU A 108 11.17 -16.42 -5.36
CA LEU A 108 9.77 -16.55 -5.76
C LEU A 108 9.51 -15.73 -7.04
N LEU A 109 9.04 -16.40 -8.09
CA LEU A 109 8.56 -15.74 -9.31
C LEU A 109 7.26 -14.97 -9.01
N VAL A 110 7.21 -13.69 -9.39
CA VAL A 110 6.02 -12.84 -9.33
C VAL A 110 5.12 -13.17 -10.53
N ASP A 111 4.43 -14.30 -10.41
CA ASP A 111 3.44 -14.78 -11.39
C ASP A 111 2.01 -14.28 -11.07
N GLN A 112 1.05 -14.67 -11.90
CA GLN A 112 -0.37 -14.33 -11.70
C GLN A 112 -0.86 -14.66 -10.28
N LYS A 113 -0.48 -15.83 -9.74
CA LYS A 113 -0.94 -16.28 -8.43
C LYS A 113 -0.38 -15.41 -7.31
N VAL A 114 0.87 -14.95 -7.44
CA VAL A 114 1.48 -14.00 -6.51
C VAL A 114 0.80 -12.62 -6.62
N VAL A 115 0.60 -12.12 -7.84
CA VAL A 115 -0.07 -10.83 -8.08
C VAL A 115 -1.50 -10.85 -7.51
N ASP A 116 -2.29 -11.89 -7.77
CA ASP A 116 -3.65 -12.02 -7.23
C ASP A 116 -3.68 -11.97 -5.69
N LYS A 117 -2.72 -12.64 -5.03
CA LYS A 117 -2.58 -12.60 -3.57
C LYS A 117 -2.25 -11.20 -3.07
N ILE A 118 -1.33 -10.52 -3.74
CA ILE A 118 -0.95 -9.14 -3.41
C ILE A 118 -2.17 -8.23 -3.54
N LEU A 119 -2.87 -8.26 -4.67
CA LEU A 119 -4.04 -7.40 -4.90
C LEU A 119 -5.16 -7.68 -3.89
N LYS A 120 -5.43 -8.95 -3.59
CA LYS A 120 -6.43 -9.33 -2.58
C LYS A 120 -6.03 -8.84 -1.18
N LEU A 121 -4.77 -9.03 -0.78
CA LEU A 121 -4.28 -8.59 0.52
C LEU A 121 -4.31 -7.07 0.66
N SER A 122 -3.89 -6.35 -0.38
CA SER A 122 -3.87 -4.88 -0.37
C SER A 122 -5.29 -4.31 -0.27
N LYS A 123 -6.26 -4.85 -1.01
CA LYS A 123 -7.68 -4.49 -0.86
C LYS A 123 -8.19 -4.76 0.55
N LEU A 124 -7.87 -5.93 1.13
CA LEU A 124 -8.25 -6.27 2.50
C LEU A 124 -7.68 -5.26 3.51
N VAL A 125 -6.39 -4.92 3.40
CA VAL A 125 -5.74 -3.93 4.28
C VAL A 125 -6.44 -2.58 4.16
N TYR A 126 -6.73 -2.14 2.94
CA TYR A 126 -7.44 -0.88 2.70
C TYR A 126 -8.82 -0.88 3.36
N GLU A 127 -9.62 -1.92 3.16
CA GLU A 127 -10.98 -2.01 3.73
C GLU A 127 -10.98 -2.12 5.25
N ILE A 128 -9.99 -2.81 5.83
CA ILE A 128 -9.78 -2.84 7.28
C ILE A 128 -9.53 -1.42 7.80
N LEU A 129 -8.57 -0.71 7.22
CA LEU A 129 -8.21 0.64 7.66
C LEU A 129 -9.33 1.64 7.42
N GLU A 130 -10.04 1.55 6.28
CA GLU A 130 -11.23 2.37 5.98
C GLU A 130 -12.27 2.24 7.09
N ARG A 131 -12.57 1.02 7.54
CA ARG A 131 -13.53 0.79 8.63
C ARG A 131 -13.06 1.34 9.97
N VAL A 132 -11.77 1.21 10.28
CA VAL A 132 -11.20 1.75 11.51
C VAL A 132 -11.30 3.27 11.55
N TRP A 133 -10.92 3.94 10.46
CA TRP A 133 -10.97 5.40 10.39
C TRP A 133 -12.41 5.94 10.42
N HIS A 134 -13.37 5.25 9.78
CA HIS A 134 -14.78 5.60 9.91
C HIS A 134 -15.31 5.41 11.34
N SER A 135 -14.76 4.49 12.13
CA SER A 135 -15.25 4.25 13.50
C SER A 135 -14.87 5.34 14.51
N ILE A 136 -14.00 6.27 14.12
CA ILE A 136 -13.52 7.37 14.98
C ILE A 136 -13.94 8.76 14.47
N ASP A 137 -15.02 8.83 13.67
CA ASP A 137 -15.58 10.07 13.09
C ASP A 137 -14.56 10.92 12.30
N TYR A 138 -13.60 10.27 11.64
CA TYR A 138 -12.76 10.93 10.65
C TYR A 138 -13.54 11.02 9.33
N GLN A 139 -14.27 12.11 9.12
CA GLN A 139 -14.89 12.50 7.84
C GLN A 139 -14.06 13.54 7.11
#